data_AF-A0A8J7Y500-F1
#
_entry.id   AF-A0A8J7Y500-F1
#
_cell.length_a   1.000
_cell.length_b   1.000
_cell.length_c   1.000
_cell.angle_alpha   90.00
_cell.angle_beta   90.00
_cell.angle_gamma   90.00
#
_symmetry.space_group_name_H-M   'P 1'
#
loop_
_entity.id
_entity.type
_entity.pdbx_description
1 polymer ?
#
loop_
_entity_poly.entity_id
_entity_poly.type
_entity_poly.pdbx_seq_one_letter_code
_entity_poly.pdbx_strand_id
1 'polypeptide(L)'
;MRDKMFPSYQVPPEDIVEVVFAISELGEDASKEQISEFTGESTRKVRESIKVLRELNIIASEQNVGLAIRYDSLIQQLSPDERGAIIEEALVSHQPFVDYASYIDQGYTSKQAAQKVHSAYDVAKSREYLQKYFERLGEFSDVLSEDGNLAVEIREIPANSTVSIEQLRDALDSKLEIRVYLDEILGDEIMNFVDKDTKKDLTDAYLKHASDPRASISAVGRAFEDFLRNVGDTFGSDSRDYSTGSGIIPVGNHLEGDNLIKKIHKRRIFAFAELRNKGGAHGDDAEQLERWKTSPEVSLSQAIEATLLIRSIYRYASEGELVL
;
A
#
# COMPACT_ATOMS: atom_id res chain seq x y z
N MET A 1 27.52 8.00 1.38
CA MET A 1 26.48 8.76 0.66
C MET A 1 25.56 7.72 0.06
N ARG A 2 24.27 7.69 0.42
CA ARG A 2 23.30 6.93 -0.38
C ARG A 2 23.32 7.55 -1.77
N ASP A 3 23.46 6.75 -2.82
CA ASP A 3 23.32 7.25 -4.18
C ASP A 3 21.89 7.81 -4.30
N LYS A 4 21.75 9.06 -4.74
CA LYS A 4 20.45 9.70 -4.90
C LYS A 4 19.64 8.90 -5.93
N MET A 5 18.44 8.46 -5.55
CA MET A 5 17.78 7.31 -6.20
C MET A 5 17.02 7.69 -7.49
N PHE A 6 16.38 8.87 -7.57
CA PHE A 6 15.90 9.35 -8.88
C PHE A 6 17.08 9.83 -9.77
N PRO A 7 17.12 9.44 -11.06
CA PRO A 7 18.19 9.80 -12.00
C PRO A 7 18.31 11.31 -12.17
N SER A 8 19.39 11.82 -12.76
CA SER A 8 19.55 13.27 -13.03
C SER A 8 18.97 13.72 -14.37
N TYR A 9 18.63 12.76 -15.20
CA TYR A 9 18.04 12.94 -16.51
C TYR A 9 16.61 12.40 -16.46
N GLN A 10 15.65 13.23 -16.86
CA GLN A 10 14.25 12.85 -16.85
C GLN A 10 13.96 11.96 -18.04
N VAL A 11 13.70 10.70 -17.73
CA VAL A 11 13.24 9.73 -18.72
C VAL A 11 11.71 9.84 -18.82
N PRO A 12 11.14 9.89 -20.04
CA PRO A 12 9.70 9.79 -20.26
C PRO A 12 9.12 8.51 -19.63
N PRO A 13 7.91 8.56 -19.06
CA PRO A 13 7.23 7.38 -18.52
C PRO A 13 7.06 6.23 -19.53
N GLU A 14 6.84 6.56 -20.80
CA GLU A 14 6.72 5.59 -21.90
C GLU A 14 8.00 4.76 -22.05
N ASP A 15 9.16 5.42 -22.08
CA ASP A 15 10.47 4.77 -22.15
C ASP A 15 10.75 3.92 -20.89
N ILE A 16 10.23 4.33 -19.72
CA ILE A 16 10.39 3.57 -18.47
C ILE A 16 9.60 2.28 -18.56
N VAL A 17 8.36 2.34 -19.02
CA VAL A 17 7.47 1.18 -19.20
C VAL A 17 7.99 0.21 -20.26
N GLU A 18 8.50 0.71 -21.39
CA GLU A 18 9.09 -0.15 -22.42
C GLU A 18 10.34 -0.88 -21.89
N VAL A 19 11.11 -0.25 -20.99
CA VAL A 19 12.21 -0.95 -20.29
C VAL A 19 11.68 -2.04 -19.35
N VAL A 20 10.56 -1.83 -18.65
CA VAL A 20 9.92 -2.90 -17.84
C VAL A 20 9.52 -4.07 -18.72
N PHE A 21 8.88 -3.78 -19.86
CA PHE A 21 8.46 -4.81 -20.81
C PHE A 21 9.66 -5.59 -21.35
N ALA A 22 10.72 -4.90 -21.79
CA ALA A 22 11.94 -5.53 -22.27
C ALA A 22 12.59 -6.44 -21.22
N ILE A 23 12.61 -6.03 -19.95
CA ILE A 23 13.13 -6.86 -18.86
C ILE A 23 12.29 -8.13 -18.67
N SER A 24 10.96 -8.02 -18.71
CA SER A 24 10.07 -9.18 -18.57
C SER A 24 10.29 -10.20 -19.71
N GLU A 25 10.51 -9.74 -20.93
CA GLU A 25 10.74 -10.61 -22.10
C GLU A 25 12.16 -11.21 -22.15
N LEU A 26 13.18 -10.43 -21.77
CA LEU A 26 14.59 -10.84 -21.87
C LEU A 26 15.08 -11.60 -20.64
N GLY A 27 14.39 -11.47 -19.51
CA GLY A 27 14.74 -12.10 -18.23
C GLY A 27 15.66 -11.26 -17.35
N GLU A 28 15.84 -11.71 -16.10
CA GLU A 28 16.50 -10.96 -15.04
C GLU A 28 18.00 -10.67 -15.26
N ASP A 29 18.65 -11.46 -16.11
CA ASP A 29 20.07 -11.35 -16.45
C ASP A 29 20.33 -10.46 -17.69
N ALA A 30 19.29 -9.84 -18.26
CA ALA A 30 19.41 -9.02 -19.45
C ALA A 30 20.39 -7.85 -19.24
N SER A 31 21.35 -7.71 -20.15
CA SER A 31 22.28 -6.58 -20.14
C SER A 31 21.60 -5.29 -20.59
N LYS A 32 22.18 -4.15 -20.21
CA LYS A 32 21.68 -2.83 -20.64
C LYS A 32 21.73 -2.67 -22.16
N GLU A 33 22.70 -3.31 -22.80
CA GLU A 33 22.85 -3.33 -24.25
C GLU A 33 21.74 -4.15 -24.92
N GLN A 34 21.38 -5.31 -24.36
CA GLN A 34 20.25 -6.13 -24.86
C GLN A 34 18.92 -5.39 -24.72
N ILE A 35 18.69 -4.75 -23.57
CA ILE A 35 17.48 -3.94 -23.33
C ILE A 35 17.44 -2.73 -24.30
N SER A 36 18.60 -2.09 -24.53
CA SER A 36 18.73 -0.98 -25.48
C SER A 36 18.42 -1.41 -26.92
N GLU A 37 18.89 -2.58 -27.34
CA GLU A 37 18.57 -3.17 -28.65
C GLU A 37 17.09 -3.53 -28.78
N PHE A 38 16.50 -4.11 -27.74
CA PHE A 38 15.08 -4.50 -27.73
C PHE A 38 14.14 -3.28 -27.79
N THR A 39 14.39 -2.27 -26.97
CA THR A 39 13.56 -1.06 -26.87
C THR A 39 13.82 -0.05 -27.98
N GLY A 40 14.98 -0.14 -28.66
CA GLY A 40 15.45 0.91 -29.57
C GLY A 40 15.94 2.17 -28.85
N GLU A 41 15.95 2.19 -27.52
CA GLU A 41 16.37 3.34 -26.72
C GLU A 41 17.87 3.38 -26.51
N SER A 42 18.41 4.58 -26.30
CA SER A 42 19.85 4.72 -26.00
C SER A 42 20.23 4.04 -24.68
N THR A 43 21.42 3.45 -24.59
CA THR A 43 21.94 2.84 -23.34
C THR A 43 21.93 3.82 -22.17
N ARG A 44 22.08 5.13 -22.44
CA ARG A 44 21.94 6.18 -21.42
C ARG A 44 20.51 6.21 -20.87
N LYS A 45 19.49 6.26 -21.73
CA LYS A 45 18.07 6.26 -21.30
C LYS A 45 17.75 4.99 -20.52
N VAL A 46 18.08 3.81 -21.04
CA VAL A 46 17.90 2.52 -20.35
C VAL A 46 18.50 2.54 -18.95
N ARG A 47 19.74 3.04 -18.81
CA ARG A 47 20.40 3.14 -17.50
C ARG A 47 19.64 4.06 -16.54
N GLU A 48 19.12 5.19 -17.02
CA GLU A 48 18.36 6.11 -16.16
C GLU A 48 16.94 5.57 -15.86
N SER A 49 16.29 4.85 -16.78
CA SER A 49 15.03 4.12 -16.53
C SER A 49 15.22 3.11 -15.41
N ILE A 50 16.27 2.29 -15.46
CA ILE A 50 16.56 1.29 -14.42
C ILE A 50 16.70 1.93 -13.03
N LYS A 51 17.25 3.15 -12.93
CA LYS A 51 17.31 3.86 -11.64
C LYS A 51 15.92 4.24 -11.13
N VAL A 52 15.05 4.75 -12.01
CA VAL A 52 13.63 5.02 -11.65
C VAL A 52 12.94 3.74 -11.21
N LEU A 53 13.10 2.66 -11.96
CA LEU A 53 12.49 1.36 -11.65
C LEU A 53 12.95 0.80 -10.30
N ARG A 54 14.22 1.02 -9.92
CA ARG A 54 14.72 0.65 -8.59
C ARG A 54 14.14 1.51 -7.49
N GLU A 55 14.11 2.83 -7.71
CA GLU A 55 13.53 3.76 -6.73
C GLU A 55 12.05 3.47 -6.45
N LEU A 56 11.31 3.14 -7.50
CA LEU A 56 9.92 2.72 -7.43
C LEU A 56 9.74 1.26 -6.95
N ASN A 57 10.82 0.55 -6.63
CA ASN A 57 10.85 -0.85 -6.23
C ASN A 57 10.12 -1.78 -7.22
N ILE A 58 10.21 -1.46 -8.52
CA ILE A 58 9.75 -2.31 -9.63
C ILE A 58 10.78 -3.40 -9.92
N ILE A 59 12.07 -3.06 -9.86
CA ILE A 59 13.19 -4.01 -9.91
C ILE A 59 13.57 -4.38 -8.47
N ALA A 60 13.68 -5.68 -8.20
CA ALA A 60 13.85 -6.21 -6.84
C ALA A 60 15.32 -6.23 -6.36
N SER A 61 16.29 -6.17 -7.28
CA SER A 61 17.71 -6.37 -6.97
C SER A 61 18.60 -5.24 -7.48
N GLU A 62 19.65 -4.93 -6.72
CA GLU A 62 20.70 -4.00 -7.14
C GLU A 62 21.66 -4.63 -8.16
N GLN A 63 21.80 -5.96 -8.14
CA GLN A 63 22.81 -6.68 -8.92
C GLN A 63 22.31 -7.07 -10.32
N ASN A 64 21.00 -7.31 -10.47
CA ASN A 64 20.39 -7.68 -11.74
C ASN A 64 19.21 -6.73 -12.08
N VAL A 65 18.44 -7.06 -13.11
CA VAL A 65 17.26 -6.28 -13.53
C VAL A 65 15.95 -7.00 -13.26
N GLY A 66 15.94 -8.08 -12.48
CA GLY A 66 14.74 -8.87 -12.20
C GLY A 66 13.59 -8.04 -11.65
N LEU A 67 12.42 -8.13 -12.30
CA LEU A 67 11.19 -7.50 -11.84
C LEU A 67 10.74 -8.16 -10.54
N ALA A 68 10.17 -7.37 -9.62
CA ALA A 68 9.42 -7.95 -8.52
C ALA A 68 8.22 -8.72 -9.09
N ILE A 69 7.94 -9.90 -8.52
CA ILE A 69 6.93 -10.87 -9.01
C ILE A 69 5.60 -10.20 -9.39
N ARG A 70 5.15 -9.23 -8.58
CA ARG A 70 3.91 -8.49 -8.80
C ARG A 70 3.88 -7.73 -10.14
N TYR A 71 5.00 -7.16 -10.57
CA TYR A 71 5.08 -6.37 -11.80
C TYR A 71 5.28 -7.23 -13.02
N ASP A 72 5.99 -8.35 -12.88
CA ASP A 72 6.16 -9.33 -13.96
C ASP A 72 4.81 -9.94 -14.38
N SER A 73 3.97 -10.30 -13.39
CA SER A 73 2.61 -10.77 -13.68
C SER A 73 1.73 -9.68 -14.29
N LEU A 74 1.90 -8.43 -13.87
CA LEU A 74 1.07 -7.30 -14.30
C LEU A 74 1.39 -6.89 -15.74
N ILE A 75 2.67 -6.72 -16.11
CA ILE A 75 3.07 -6.30 -17.46
C ILE A 75 2.64 -7.30 -18.55
N GLN A 76 2.60 -8.59 -18.23
CA GLN A 76 2.17 -9.66 -19.14
C GLN A 76 0.66 -9.65 -19.42
N GLN A 77 -0.14 -8.99 -18.57
CA GLN A 77 -1.60 -8.95 -18.70
C GLN A 77 -2.12 -7.67 -19.37
N LEU A 78 -1.28 -6.63 -19.45
CA LEU A 78 -1.67 -5.31 -19.93
C LEU A 78 -1.35 -5.15 -21.42
N SER A 79 -2.30 -4.60 -22.18
CA SER A 79 -2.01 -4.08 -23.51
C SER A 79 -1.11 -2.84 -23.42
N PRO A 80 -0.37 -2.45 -24.48
CA PRO A 80 0.54 -1.30 -24.45
C PRO A 80 -0.10 -0.01 -23.90
N ASP A 81 -1.36 0.26 -24.25
CA ASP A 81 -2.09 1.46 -23.84
C ASP A 81 -2.50 1.42 -22.34
N GLU A 82 -2.56 0.24 -21.73
CA GLU A 82 -2.95 0.05 -20.32
C GLU A 82 -1.75 0.01 -19.36
N ARG A 83 -0.52 0.09 -19.89
CA ARG A 83 0.70 -0.06 -19.08
C ARG A 83 0.95 1.09 -18.10
N GLY A 84 0.18 2.19 -18.19
CA GLY A 84 0.11 3.24 -17.17
C GLY A 84 -0.18 2.69 -15.77
N ALA A 85 -0.94 1.60 -15.67
CA ALA A 85 -1.26 0.92 -14.40
C ALA A 85 -0.03 0.40 -13.65
N ILE A 86 1.09 0.13 -14.33
CA ILE A 86 2.35 -0.27 -13.68
C ILE A 86 2.94 0.91 -12.90
N ILE A 87 2.88 2.10 -13.50
CA ILE A 87 3.35 3.33 -12.88
C ILE A 87 2.42 3.71 -11.73
N GLU A 88 1.10 3.62 -11.92
CA GLU A 88 0.11 3.83 -10.85
C GLU A 88 0.41 2.93 -9.63
N GLU A 89 0.53 1.62 -9.84
CA GLU A 89 0.80 0.63 -8.78
C GLU A 89 2.10 0.94 -8.03
N ALA A 90 3.11 1.39 -8.77
CA ALA A 90 4.40 1.78 -8.23
C ALA A 90 4.33 3.08 -7.40
N LEU A 91 3.64 4.10 -7.91
CA LEU A 91 3.46 5.38 -7.22
C LEU A 91 2.65 5.22 -5.93
N VAL A 92 1.54 4.48 -5.95
CA VAL A 92 0.72 4.25 -4.74
C VAL A 92 1.44 3.37 -3.70
N SER A 93 2.40 2.54 -4.15
CA SER A 93 3.29 1.79 -3.26
C SER A 93 4.47 2.62 -2.73
N HIS A 94 4.71 3.81 -3.26
CA HIS A 94 5.89 4.63 -2.97
C HIS A 94 5.53 5.77 -2.02
N GLN A 95 5.85 5.60 -0.73
CA GLN A 95 5.45 6.55 0.34
C GLN A 95 5.76 8.02 0.02
N PRO A 96 6.94 8.40 -0.54
CA PRO A 96 7.20 9.80 -0.91
C PRO A 96 6.16 10.38 -1.90
N PHE A 97 5.61 9.57 -2.79
CA PHE A 97 4.56 10.01 -3.70
C PHE A 97 3.19 10.08 -3.02
N VAL A 98 2.87 9.15 -2.12
CA VAL A 98 1.63 9.19 -1.34
C VAL A 98 1.59 10.47 -0.49
N ASP A 99 2.67 10.79 0.22
CA ASP A 99 2.79 12.05 0.97
C ASP A 99 2.64 13.28 0.07
N TYR A 100 3.21 13.23 -1.13
CA TYR A 100 3.07 14.29 -2.12
C TYR A 100 1.60 14.50 -2.50
N ALA A 101 0.87 13.42 -2.79
CA ALA A 101 -0.55 13.44 -3.08
C ALA A 101 -1.36 13.97 -1.89
N SER A 102 -1.09 13.49 -0.67
CA SER A 102 -1.74 13.96 0.56
C SER A 102 -1.53 15.46 0.79
N TYR A 103 -0.35 16.01 0.47
CA TYR A 103 -0.15 17.45 0.55
C TYR A 103 -0.95 18.21 -0.52
N ILE A 104 -1.06 17.70 -1.75
CA ILE A 104 -1.92 18.33 -2.76
C ILE A 104 -3.37 18.35 -2.27
N ASP A 105 -3.84 17.23 -1.72
CA ASP A 105 -5.17 17.09 -1.17
C ASP A 105 -5.47 18.10 -0.05
N GLN A 106 -4.50 18.31 0.86
CA GLN A 106 -4.55 19.33 1.91
C GLN A 106 -4.51 20.79 1.38
N GLY A 107 -4.56 21.01 0.06
CA GLY A 107 -4.62 22.31 -0.58
C GLY A 107 -3.25 22.97 -0.82
N TYR A 108 -2.14 22.23 -0.67
CA TYR A 108 -0.83 22.74 -1.08
C TYR A 108 -0.67 22.67 -2.61
N THR A 109 0.02 23.65 -3.18
CA THR A 109 0.43 23.55 -4.60
C THR A 109 1.41 22.39 -4.79
N SER A 110 1.43 21.78 -5.97
CA SER A 110 2.42 20.75 -6.37
C SER A 110 3.86 21.13 -5.95
N LYS A 111 4.27 22.38 -6.21
CA LYS A 111 5.58 22.90 -5.80
C LYS A 111 5.82 22.86 -4.28
N GLN A 112 4.83 23.21 -3.48
CA GLN A 112 4.91 23.16 -2.02
C GLN A 112 4.93 21.71 -1.50
N ALA A 113 4.11 20.84 -2.08
CA ALA A 113 4.10 19.41 -1.78
C ALA A 113 5.47 18.77 -2.07
N ALA A 114 6.04 19.00 -3.26
CA ALA A 114 7.37 18.51 -3.63
C ALA A 114 8.46 19.04 -2.70
N GLN A 115 8.37 20.30 -2.25
CA GLN A 115 9.32 20.85 -1.28
C GLN A 115 9.25 20.14 0.07
N LYS A 116 8.04 19.84 0.58
CA LYS A 116 7.85 19.12 1.84
C LYS A 116 8.40 17.70 1.73
N VAL A 117 8.02 16.97 0.69
CA VAL A 117 8.50 15.60 0.46
C VAL A 117 10.01 15.56 0.28
N HIS A 118 10.60 16.45 -0.53
CA HIS A 118 12.06 16.50 -0.69
C HIS A 118 12.79 16.79 0.63
N SER A 119 12.15 17.50 1.57
CA SER A 119 12.75 17.78 2.88
C SER A 119 12.69 16.57 3.81
N ALA A 120 11.67 15.72 3.67
CA ALA A 120 11.48 14.51 4.46
C ALA A 120 12.20 13.28 3.87
N TYR A 121 12.26 13.19 2.55
CA TYR A 121 12.77 12.07 1.78
C TYR A 121 13.89 12.56 0.86
N ASP A 122 15.15 12.19 1.14
CA ASP A 122 16.32 12.51 0.29
C ASP A 122 16.34 11.63 -0.99
N VAL A 123 15.26 11.67 -1.77
CA VAL A 123 15.00 10.79 -2.92
C VAL A 123 15.40 11.40 -4.27
N ALA A 124 15.56 12.73 -4.32
CA ALA A 124 15.88 13.45 -5.55
C ALA A 124 17.03 14.44 -5.38
N LYS A 125 17.55 14.93 -6.52
CA LYS A 125 18.63 15.93 -6.53
C LYS A 125 18.19 17.32 -6.10
N SER A 126 16.97 17.70 -6.48
CA SER A 126 16.33 18.95 -6.08
C SER A 126 14.82 18.79 -6.02
N ARG A 127 14.16 19.69 -5.29
CA ARG A 127 12.69 19.74 -5.20
C ARG A 127 12.02 19.97 -6.56
N GLU A 128 12.63 20.78 -7.43
CA GLU A 128 12.10 21.05 -8.78
C GLU A 128 12.16 19.78 -9.65
N TYR A 129 13.15 18.95 -9.37
CA TYR A 129 13.33 17.69 -10.07
C TYR A 129 12.32 16.63 -9.60
N LEU A 130 12.09 16.55 -8.29
CA LEU A 130 11.08 15.69 -7.69
C LEU A 130 9.67 16.06 -8.19
N GLN A 131 9.33 17.36 -8.15
CA GLN A 131 8.06 17.90 -8.62
C GLN A 131 7.74 17.39 -10.03
N LYS A 132 8.63 17.68 -10.99
CA LYS A 132 8.45 17.30 -12.38
C LYS A 132 8.36 15.79 -12.59
N TYR A 133 9.02 14.99 -11.75
CA TYR A 133 8.96 13.54 -11.84
C TYR A 133 7.62 13.01 -11.39
N PHE A 134 7.14 13.50 -10.25
CA PHE A 134 5.83 13.11 -9.73
C PHE A 134 4.69 13.60 -10.62
N GLU A 135 4.76 14.83 -11.13
CA GLU A 135 3.82 15.35 -12.14
C GLU A 135 3.79 14.44 -13.36
N ARG A 136 4.93 14.19 -14.02
CA ARG A 136 4.98 13.35 -15.22
C ARG A 136 4.52 11.92 -15.01
N LEU A 137 4.97 11.27 -13.93
CA LEU A 137 4.59 9.88 -13.66
C LEU A 137 3.11 9.80 -13.27
N GLY A 138 2.63 10.76 -12.49
CA GLY A 138 1.23 10.83 -12.07
C GLY A 138 0.28 11.17 -13.22
N GLU A 139 0.67 12.09 -14.11
CA GLU A 139 -0.07 12.41 -15.34
C GLU A 139 -0.16 11.19 -16.26
N PHE A 140 0.96 10.50 -16.47
CA PHE A 140 0.99 9.31 -17.31
C PHE A 140 0.16 8.15 -16.75
N SER A 141 -0.01 8.09 -15.43
CA SER A 141 -0.80 7.06 -14.76
C SER A 141 -2.21 7.52 -14.39
N ASP A 142 -2.69 8.65 -14.94
CA ASP A 142 -4.01 9.25 -14.67
C ASP A 142 -4.29 9.54 -13.17
N VAL A 143 -3.24 9.62 -12.35
CA VAL A 143 -3.33 9.97 -10.93
C VAL A 143 -3.34 11.49 -10.74
N LEU A 144 -2.61 12.20 -11.60
CA LEU A 144 -2.56 13.66 -11.63
C LEU A 144 -3.12 14.15 -12.98
N SER A 145 -3.74 15.32 -12.94
CA SER A 145 -4.12 16.10 -14.11
C SER A 145 -2.91 16.83 -14.70
N GLU A 146 -3.03 17.32 -15.95
CA GLU A 146 -1.98 18.12 -16.62
C GLU A 146 -1.58 19.40 -15.87
N ASP A 147 -2.43 19.90 -14.97
CA ASP A 147 -2.15 21.05 -14.12
C ASP A 147 -1.43 20.68 -12.81
N GLY A 148 -1.08 19.41 -12.62
CA GLY A 148 -0.39 18.89 -11.44
C GLY A 148 -1.29 18.75 -10.20
N ASN A 149 -2.62 18.85 -10.36
CA ASN A 149 -3.59 18.54 -9.30
C ASN A 149 -3.95 17.06 -9.34
N LEU A 150 -4.47 16.51 -8.25
CA LEU A 150 -5.03 15.15 -8.25
C LEU A 150 -6.15 15.05 -9.29
N ALA A 151 -6.07 14.02 -10.13
CA ALA A 151 -7.14 13.69 -11.08
C ALA A 151 -8.27 12.90 -10.40
N VAL A 152 -7.96 12.24 -9.28
CA VAL A 152 -8.91 11.57 -8.39
C VAL A 152 -9.42 12.55 -7.34
N GLU A 153 -10.71 12.46 -7.02
CA GLU A 153 -11.35 13.33 -6.02
C GLU A 153 -11.25 12.66 -4.66
N ILE A 154 -10.24 13.02 -3.87
CA ILE A 154 -10.15 12.56 -2.48
C ILE A 154 -11.25 13.26 -1.69
N ARG A 155 -12.30 12.52 -1.37
CA ARG A 155 -13.44 13.05 -0.62
C ARG A 155 -13.13 12.96 0.87
N GLU A 156 -13.16 14.10 1.55
CA GLU A 156 -13.08 14.14 3.01
C GLU A 156 -14.19 13.25 3.60
N ILE A 157 -13.78 12.23 4.36
CA ILE A 157 -14.67 11.47 5.22
C ILE A 157 -14.76 12.25 6.53
N PRO A 158 -15.88 12.94 6.84
CA PRO A 158 -15.90 13.85 7.97
C PRO A 158 -15.68 13.09 9.28
N ALA A 159 -14.69 13.50 10.08
CA ALA A 159 -14.34 12.85 11.36
C ALA A 159 -15.51 12.76 12.36
N ASN A 160 -16.53 13.63 12.22
CA ASN A 160 -17.72 13.70 13.06
C ASN A 160 -18.96 13.08 12.41
N SER A 161 -18.81 12.49 11.24
CA SER A 161 -19.95 11.93 10.55
C SER A 161 -20.28 10.56 11.12
N THR A 162 -21.54 10.40 11.53
CA THR A 162 -22.23 9.11 11.47
C THR A 162 -22.45 8.72 9.99
N VAL A 163 -21.43 8.88 9.14
CA VAL A 163 -21.49 8.59 7.71
C VAL A 163 -21.81 7.10 7.60
N SER A 164 -22.83 6.80 6.81
CA SER A 164 -23.14 5.43 6.48
C SER A 164 -21.91 4.81 5.82
N ILE A 165 -21.62 3.54 6.14
CA ILE A 165 -20.65 2.70 5.43
C ILE A 165 -20.79 2.86 3.90
N GLU A 166 -22.00 3.17 3.42
CA GLU A 166 -22.32 3.45 2.02
C GLU A 166 -21.64 4.72 1.45
N GLN A 167 -21.52 5.82 2.20
CA GLN A 167 -20.85 7.02 1.68
C GLN A 167 -19.33 6.87 1.73
N LEU A 168 -18.80 6.08 2.67
CA LEU A 168 -17.38 5.73 2.69
C LEU A 168 -17.02 4.79 1.54
N ARG A 169 -17.94 3.88 1.16
CA ARG A 169 -17.83 3.10 -0.07
C ARG A 169 -17.75 4.00 -1.29
N ASP A 170 -18.69 4.94 -1.43
CA ASP A 170 -18.78 5.79 -2.62
C ASP A 170 -17.68 6.88 -2.67
N ALA A 171 -16.85 6.99 -1.62
CA ALA A 171 -15.75 7.95 -1.51
C ALA A 171 -14.35 7.33 -1.74
N LEU A 172 -14.26 6.00 -1.79
CA LEU A 172 -13.00 5.26 -1.89
C LEU A 172 -13.01 4.39 -3.16
N ASP A 173 -12.96 5.05 -4.32
CA ASP A 173 -13.10 4.40 -5.62
C ASP A 173 -11.73 4.05 -6.24
N SER A 174 -10.66 4.74 -5.82
CA SER A 174 -9.30 4.51 -6.30
C SER A 174 -8.34 4.02 -5.21
N LYS A 175 -7.26 3.36 -5.65
CA LYS A 175 -6.22 2.86 -4.74
C LYS A 175 -5.49 4.00 -4.02
N LEU A 176 -5.30 5.15 -4.69
CA LEU A 176 -4.66 6.31 -4.10
C LEU A 176 -5.55 6.94 -3.00
N GLU A 177 -6.84 7.12 -3.25
CA GLU A 177 -7.79 7.65 -2.25
C GLU A 177 -7.76 6.81 -0.98
N ILE A 178 -7.83 5.48 -1.12
CA ILE A 178 -7.73 4.54 0.01
C ILE A 178 -6.39 4.70 0.74
N ARG A 179 -5.28 4.85 0.00
CA ARG A 179 -3.96 4.96 0.61
C ARG A 179 -3.82 6.25 1.41
N VAL A 180 -4.28 7.37 0.86
CA VAL A 180 -4.31 8.68 1.55
C VAL A 180 -5.20 8.60 2.79
N TYR A 181 -6.42 8.05 2.68
CA TYR A 181 -7.31 7.85 3.83
C TYR A 181 -6.66 7.02 4.95
N LEU A 182 -6.00 5.90 4.60
CA LEU A 182 -5.30 5.08 5.58
C LEU A 182 -4.17 5.86 6.27
N ASP A 183 -3.41 6.66 5.52
CA ASP A 183 -2.33 7.48 6.07
C ASP A 183 -2.88 8.56 7.03
N GLU A 184 -4.02 9.17 6.73
CA GLU A 184 -4.67 10.13 7.62
C GLU A 184 -5.19 9.50 8.93
N ILE A 185 -5.84 8.34 8.83
CA ILE A 185 -6.44 7.68 10.00
C ILE A 185 -5.40 7.05 10.91
N LEU A 186 -4.39 6.39 10.34
CA LEU A 186 -3.34 5.69 11.08
C LEU A 186 -2.19 6.62 11.48
N GLY A 187 -1.87 7.62 10.65
CA GLY A 187 -0.77 8.56 10.89
C GLY A 187 0.62 7.94 10.70
N ASP A 188 1.61 8.83 10.56
CA ASP A 188 2.98 8.48 10.16
C ASP A 188 3.64 7.41 11.03
N GLU A 189 3.43 7.43 12.35
CA GLU A 189 4.05 6.48 13.29
C GLU A 189 3.62 5.04 12.99
N ILE A 190 2.32 4.83 12.84
CA ILE A 190 1.74 3.52 12.54
C ILE A 190 2.07 3.13 11.10
N MET A 191 2.00 4.08 10.16
CA MET A 191 2.33 3.82 8.76
C MET A 191 3.80 3.48 8.54
N ASN A 192 4.71 3.96 9.38
CA ASN A 192 6.11 3.52 9.33
C ASN A 192 6.33 2.19 10.06
N PHE A 193 5.46 1.83 10.99
CA PHE A 193 5.52 0.58 11.74
C PHE A 193 5.03 -0.63 10.92
N VAL A 194 3.99 -0.46 10.10
CA VAL A 194 3.49 -1.55 9.25
C VAL A 194 4.36 -1.73 8.00
N ASP A 195 4.61 -2.99 7.64
CA ASP A 195 5.35 -3.33 6.43
C ASP A 195 4.52 -3.09 5.16
N LYS A 196 5.20 -3.19 4.02
CA LYS A 196 4.61 -2.93 2.69
C LYS A 196 3.47 -3.89 2.33
N ASP A 197 3.56 -5.14 2.74
CA ASP A 197 2.56 -6.16 2.41
C ASP A 197 1.31 -5.95 3.27
N THR A 198 1.47 -5.61 4.55
CA THR A 198 0.39 -5.18 5.45
C THR A 198 -0.34 -3.95 4.88
N LYS A 199 0.38 -2.91 4.43
CA LYS A 199 -0.22 -1.72 3.80
C LYS A 199 -1.04 -2.08 2.55
N LYS A 200 -0.50 -2.96 1.72
CA LYS A 200 -1.17 -3.42 0.51
C LYS A 200 -2.43 -4.21 0.85
N ASP A 201 -2.37 -5.14 1.79
CA ASP A 201 -3.53 -5.95 2.18
C ASP A 201 -4.63 -5.12 2.86
N LEU A 202 -4.27 -4.07 3.62
CA LEU A 202 -5.24 -3.06 4.08
C LEU A 202 -5.90 -2.35 2.90
N THR A 203 -5.11 -1.85 1.95
CA THR A 203 -5.62 -1.14 0.77
C THR A 203 -6.54 -2.04 -0.07
N ASP A 204 -6.11 -3.27 -0.32
CA ASP A 204 -6.88 -4.29 -1.05
C ASP A 204 -8.20 -4.62 -0.34
N ALA A 205 -8.25 -4.57 0.99
CA ALA A 205 -9.47 -4.82 1.73
C ALA A 205 -10.54 -3.76 1.45
N TYR A 206 -10.18 -2.49 1.42
CA TYR A 206 -11.09 -1.42 1.01
C TYR A 206 -11.44 -1.53 -0.47
N LEU A 207 -10.46 -1.75 -1.36
CA LEU A 207 -10.72 -1.78 -2.80
C LEU A 207 -11.67 -2.92 -3.22
N LYS A 208 -11.53 -4.10 -2.61
CA LYS A 208 -12.26 -5.31 -3.01
C LYS A 208 -13.63 -5.44 -2.34
N HIS A 209 -13.97 -4.60 -1.36
CA HIS A 209 -15.12 -4.83 -0.49
C HIS A 209 -16.43 -5.00 -1.28
N ALA A 210 -16.64 -4.23 -2.35
CA ALA A 210 -17.85 -4.25 -3.16
C ALA A 210 -17.88 -5.37 -4.21
N SER A 211 -16.77 -5.57 -4.92
CA SER A 211 -16.66 -6.52 -6.04
C SER A 211 -16.37 -7.95 -5.59
N ASP A 212 -15.58 -8.12 -4.53
CA ASP A 212 -15.25 -9.40 -3.91
C ASP A 212 -15.15 -9.25 -2.37
N PRO A 213 -16.31 -9.22 -1.67
CA PRO A 213 -16.36 -9.08 -0.21
C PRO A 213 -15.53 -10.14 0.54
N ARG A 214 -15.38 -11.33 -0.06
CA ARG A 214 -14.63 -12.44 0.55
C ARG A 214 -13.13 -12.20 0.47
N ALA A 215 -12.64 -11.77 -0.70
CA ALA A 215 -11.24 -11.41 -0.86
C ALA A 215 -10.89 -10.20 0.02
N SER A 216 -11.81 -9.24 0.18
CA SER A 216 -11.67 -8.12 1.10
C SER A 216 -11.46 -8.56 2.55
N ILE A 217 -12.37 -9.40 3.10
CA ILE A 217 -12.22 -9.98 4.45
C ILE A 217 -10.90 -10.75 4.60
N SER A 218 -10.51 -11.49 3.57
CA SER A 218 -9.28 -12.27 3.59
C SER A 218 -8.04 -11.37 3.61
N ALA A 219 -8.06 -10.26 2.88
CA ALA A 219 -6.98 -9.28 2.84
C ALA A 219 -6.82 -8.55 4.18
N VAL A 220 -7.89 -7.98 4.73
CA VAL A 220 -7.83 -7.34 6.06
C VAL A 220 -7.44 -8.34 7.14
N GLY A 221 -7.89 -9.60 7.03
CA GLY A 221 -7.51 -10.66 7.94
C GLY A 221 -6.01 -10.96 7.98
N ARG A 222 -5.33 -10.93 6.82
CA ARG A 222 -3.87 -11.10 6.75
C ARG A 222 -3.15 -9.87 7.30
N ALA A 223 -3.49 -8.68 6.82
CA ALA A 223 -2.90 -7.43 7.31
C ALA A 223 -3.02 -7.26 8.82
N PHE A 224 -4.20 -7.56 9.39
CA PHE A 224 -4.40 -7.44 10.83
C PHE A 224 -3.61 -8.47 11.61
N GLU A 225 -3.51 -9.70 11.10
CA GLU A 225 -2.70 -10.75 11.72
C GLU A 225 -1.20 -10.37 11.72
N ASP A 226 -0.67 -9.90 10.59
CA ASP A 226 0.72 -9.49 10.45
C ASP A 226 1.03 -8.29 11.34
N PHE A 227 0.14 -7.29 11.41
CA PHE A 227 0.25 -6.19 12.37
C PHE A 227 0.33 -6.67 13.82
N LEU A 228 -0.57 -7.58 14.25
CA LEU A 228 -0.57 -8.08 15.62
C LEU A 228 0.74 -8.82 15.95
N ARG A 229 1.32 -9.54 14.98
CA ARG A 229 2.64 -10.17 15.13
C ARG A 229 3.73 -9.12 15.25
N ASN A 230 3.74 -8.10 14.40
CA ASN A 230 4.72 -7.01 14.48
C ASN A 230 4.67 -6.30 15.84
N VAL A 231 3.48 -6.09 16.41
CA VAL A 231 3.31 -5.54 17.78
C VAL A 231 3.94 -6.48 18.82
N GLY A 232 3.68 -7.78 18.72
CA GLY A 232 4.26 -8.78 19.61
C GLY A 232 5.78 -8.85 19.52
N ASP A 233 6.32 -8.86 18.30
CA ASP A 233 7.76 -8.93 18.06
C ASP A 233 8.50 -7.65 18.49
N THR A 234 7.83 -6.49 18.42
CA THR A 234 8.44 -5.20 18.76
C THR A 234 8.34 -4.86 20.25
N PHE A 235 7.19 -5.12 20.86
CA PHE A 235 6.88 -4.67 22.23
C PHE A 235 6.71 -5.81 23.23
N GLY A 236 6.61 -7.05 22.75
CA GLY A 236 6.38 -8.23 23.59
C GLY A 236 7.63 -8.70 24.30
N SER A 237 7.45 -9.67 25.19
CA SER A 237 8.56 -10.29 25.89
C SER A 237 9.18 -11.41 25.06
N ASP A 238 10.51 -11.55 25.13
CA ASP A 238 11.26 -12.64 24.48
C ASP A 238 10.84 -14.05 24.94
N SER A 239 10.04 -14.14 26.01
CA SER A 239 9.54 -15.40 26.56
C SER A 239 8.29 -15.94 25.84
N ARG A 240 7.73 -15.18 24.90
CA ARG A 240 6.62 -15.61 24.04
C ARG A 240 7.00 -15.56 22.59
N ASP A 241 6.56 -16.59 21.89
CA ASP A 241 6.71 -16.67 20.45
C ASP A 241 5.42 -16.20 19.77
N TYR A 242 5.52 -15.06 19.11
CA TYR A 242 4.44 -14.45 18.33
C TYR A 242 4.42 -14.96 16.88
N SER A 243 5.46 -15.67 16.45
CA SER A 243 5.59 -16.25 15.10
C SER A 243 4.87 -17.60 14.97
N THR A 244 4.71 -18.37 16.05
CA THR A 244 4.11 -19.73 16.02
C THR A 244 2.60 -19.79 16.29
N GLY A 245 1.97 -18.68 16.71
CA GLY A 245 0.51 -18.62 16.83
C GLY A 245 -0.16 -18.85 15.47
N SER A 246 -1.06 -19.84 15.34
CA SER A 246 -1.80 -20.08 14.09
C SER A 246 -3.07 -19.22 14.03
N GLY A 247 -2.94 -17.97 13.58
CA GLY A 247 -4.08 -17.07 13.37
C GLY A 247 -4.22 -15.94 14.39
N ILE A 248 -5.17 -15.05 14.12
CA ILE A 248 -5.47 -13.82 14.88
C ILE A 248 -5.77 -14.09 16.37
N ILE A 249 -6.59 -15.11 16.68
CA ILE A 249 -7.03 -15.41 18.06
C ILE A 249 -5.85 -15.82 18.95
N PRO A 250 -5.00 -16.80 18.57
CA PRO A 250 -3.80 -17.14 19.32
C PRO A 250 -2.86 -15.95 19.56
N VAL A 251 -2.58 -15.15 18.52
CA VAL A 251 -1.70 -13.97 18.64
C VAL A 251 -2.31 -12.95 19.62
N GLY A 252 -3.61 -12.67 19.52
CA GLY A 252 -4.31 -11.79 20.47
C GLY A 252 -4.24 -12.28 21.92
N ASN A 253 -4.26 -13.59 22.18
CA ASN A 253 -4.08 -14.13 23.53
C ASN A 253 -2.66 -13.91 24.07
N HIS A 254 -1.64 -14.05 23.22
CA HIS A 254 -0.26 -13.78 23.63
C HIS A 254 -0.07 -12.30 23.98
N LEU A 255 -0.59 -11.39 23.16
CA LEU A 255 -0.54 -9.95 23.39
C LEU A 255 -1.24 -9.55 24.69
N GLU A 256 -2.40 -10.13 25.01
CA GLU A 256 -3.08 -9.84 26.30
C GLU A 256 -2.21 -10.31 27.47
N GLY A 257 -1.58 -11.47 27.33
CA GLY A 257 -0.72 -12.03 28.36
C GLY A 257 0.50 -11.15 28.67
N ASP A 258 1.05 -10.46 27.68
CA ASP A 258 2.12 -9.46 27.86
C ASP A 258 1.60 -8.04 28.12
N ASN A 259 0.29 -7.89 28.36
CA ASN A 259 -0.37 -6.62 28.64
C ASN A 259 -0.16 -5.57 27.53
N LEU A 260 0.07 -6.03 26.29
CA LEU A 260 0.15 -5.21 25.07
C LEU A 260 -1.22 -4.89 24.47
N ILE A 261 -2.26 -5.57 24.94
CA ILE A 261 -3.66 -5.21 24.65
C ILE A 261 -4.51 -5.30 25.92
N LYS A 262 -5.63 -4.58 25.94
CA LYS A 262 -6.63 -4.71 27.01
C LYS A 262 -7.74 -5.69 26.64
N LYS A 263 -8.53 -6.07 27.64
CA LYS A 263 -9.72 -6.94 27.48
C LYS A 263 -10.67 -6.48 26.37
N ILE A 264 -10.83 -5.17 26.20
CA ILE A 264 -11.70 -4.62 25.15
C ILE A 264 -11.11 -4.86 23.75
N HIS A 265 -9.81 -4.63 23.55
CA HIS A 265 -9.13 -4.97 22.29
C HIS A 265 -9.25 -6.47 22.01
N LYS A 266 -9.00 -7.33 23.01
CA LYS A 266 -9.14 -8.78 22.86
C LYS A 266 -10.55 -9.17 22.40
N ARG A 267 -11.60 -8.63 23.00
CA ARG A 267 -12.98 -8.92 22.58
C ARG A 267 -13.24 -8.54 21.13
N ARG A 268 -12.74 -7.38 20.70
CA ARG A 268 -12.89 -6.89 19.31
C ARG A 268 -12.06 -7.74 18.33
N ILE A 269 -10.83 -8.13 18.70
CA ILE A 269 -9.99 -9.08 17.94
C ILE A 269 -10.71 -10.40 17.73
N PHE A 270 -11.35 -10.95 18.76
CA PHE A 270 -12.11 -12.20 18.66
C PHE A 270 -13.32 -12.05 17.76
N ALA A 271 -14.12 -10.98 17.92
CA ALA A 271 -15.26 -10.71 17.06
C ALA A 271 -14.84 -10.58 15.58
N PHE A 272 -13.76 -9.85 15.31
CA PHE A 272 -13.16 -9.74 13.99
C PHE A 272 -12.73 -11.11 13.43
N ALA A 273 -12.02 -11.92 14.23
CA ALA A 273 -11.56 -13.24 13.80
C ALA A 273 -12.72 -14.20 13.50
N GLU A 274 -13.80 -14.17 14.29
CA GLU A 274 -14.98 -14.99 14.05
C GLU A 274 -15.69 -14.63 12.74
N LEU A 275 -15.81 -13.32 12.44
CA LEU A 275 -16.36 -12.84 11.19
C LEU A 275 -15.46 -13.19 10.00
N ARG A 276 -14.13 -13.05 10.12
CA ARG A 276 -13.16 -13.50 9.10
C ARG A 276 -13.32 -14.99 8.82
N ASN A 277 -13.42 -15.78 9.87
CA ASN A 277 -13.50 -17.23 9.79
C ASN A 277 -14.71 -17.67 8.97
N LYS A 278 -15.87 -17.07 9.21
CA LYS A 278 -17.11 -17.40 8.48
C LYS A 278 -17.21 -16.72 7.11
N GLY A 279 -16.70 -15.49 6.98
CA GLY A 279 -16.89 -14.65 5.80
C GLY A 279 -15.76 -14.69 4.76
N GLY A 280 -14.62 -15.30 5.06
CA GLY A 280 -13.44 -15.27 4.18
C GLY A 280 -12.55 -16.51 4.23
N ALA A 281 -12.18 -16.95 5.43
CA ALA A 281 -11.03 -17.84 5.64
C ALA A 281 -11.37 -19.33 5.76
N HIS A 282 -12.51 -19.71 6.35
CA HIS A 282 -12.88 -21.13 6.50
C HIS A 282 -13.98 -21.56 5.53
N GLY A 283 -14.14 -22.88 5.43
CA GLY A 283 -15.09 -23.55 4.56
C GLY A 283 -16.51 -23.46 5.10
N ASP A 284 -17.29 -24.49 4.81
CA ASP A 284 -18.72 -24.51 5.06
C ASP A 284 -19.01 -24.42 6.57
N ASP A 285 -20.12 -23.77 6.92
CA ASP A 285 -20.60 -23.69 8.28
C ASP A 285 -20.91 -25.09 8.81
N ALA A 286 -20.45 -25.40 10.03
CA ALA A 286 -20.60 -26.74 10.58
C ALA A 286 -22.07 -27.13 10.86
N GLU A 287 -22.98 -26.16 11.01
CA GLU A 287 -24.40 -26.40 11.27
C GLU A 287 -25.21 -26.45 9.98
N GLN A 288 -24.99 -25.48 9.09
CA GLN A 288 -25.75 -25.36 7.84
C GLN A 288 -25.11 -26.15 6.67
N LEU A 289 -23.86 -26.59 6.81
CA LEU A 289 -23.04 -27.20 5.75
C LEU A 289 -22.96 -26.35 4.47
N GLU A 290 -23.16 -25.04 4.62
CA GLU A 290 -23.10 -24.05 3.55
C GLU A 290 -22.15 -22.93 3.92
N ARG A 291 -21.54 -22.29 2.91
CA ARG A 291 -20.71 -21.11 3.14
C ARG A 291 -21.58 -19.90 3.38
N TRP A 292 -21.20 -19.11 4.39
CA TRP A 292 -21.81 -17.81 4.61
C TRP A 292 -21.50 -16.89 3.44
N LYS A 293 -22.53 -16.20 2.95
CA LYS A 293 -22.36 -15.14 1.97
C LYS A 293 -22.02 -13.85 2.70
N THR A 294 -20.87 -13.27 2.39
CA THR A 294 -20.44 -11.97 2.90
C THR A 294 -21.02 -10.87 2.02
N SER A 295 -21.68 -9.87 2.62
CA SER A 295 -22.13 -8.68 1.91
C SER A 295 -21.03 -7.61 1.85
N PRO A 296 -21.05 -6.70 0.85
CA PRO A 296 -20.13 -5.57 0.78
C PRO A 296 -20.05 -4.70 2.04
N GLU A 297 -21.18 -4.52 2.72
CA GLU A 297 -21.26 -3.68 3.92
C GLU A 297 -20.52 -4.35 5.08
N VAL A 298 -20.64 -5.68 5.20
CA VAL A 298 -19.92 -6.45 6.22
C VAL A 298 -18.42 -6.43 5.93
N SER A 299 -17.99 -6.65 4.68
CA SER A 299 -16.55 -6.63 4.35
C SER A 299 -15.93 -5.25 4.58
N LEU A 300 -16.61 -4.16 4.20
CA LEU A 300 -16.14 -2.80 4.47
C LEU A 300 -16.10 -2.50 5.98
N SER A 301 -17.12 -2.93 6.74
CA SER A 301 -17.11 -2.78 8.20
C SER A 301 -15.90 -3.46 8.85
N GLN A 302 -15.46 -4.61 8.32
CA GLN A 302 -14.26 -5.31 8.82
C GLN A 302 -12.97 -4.57 8.48
N ALA A 303 -12.86 -3.98 7.27
CA ALA A 303 -11.72 -3.15 6.90
C ALA A 303 -11.57 -1.94 7.83
N ILE A 304 -12.68 -1.24 8.12
CA ILE A 304 -12.72 -0.11 9.05
C ILE A 304 -12.37 -0.55 10.46
N GLU A 305 -13.02 -1.60 10.97
CA GLU A 305 -12.81 -2.11 12.33
C GLU A 305 -11.34 -2.49 12.56
N ALA A 306 -10.71 -3.19 11.62
CA ALA A 306 -9.29 -3.52 11.71
C ALA A 306 -8.41 -2.27 11.71
N THR A 307 -8.70 -1.29 10.86
CA THR A 307 -7.93 -0.03 10.78
C THR A 307 -7.97 0.71 12.12
N LEU A 308 -9.16 0.84 12.73
CA LEU A 308 -9.33 1.48 14.03
C LEU A 308 -8.67 0.66 15.16
N LEU A 309 -8.77 -0.66 15.10
CA LEU A 309 -8.10 -1.54 16.06
C LEU A 309 -6.58 -1.47 15.97
N ILE A 310 -6.02 -1.39 14.76
CA ILE A 310 -4.58 -1.20 14.54
C ILE A 310 -4.12 0.06 15.28
N ARG A 311 -4.81 1.17 15.06
CA ARG A 311 -4.50 2.44 15.74
C ARG A 311 -4.59 2.33 17.26
N SER A 312 -5.70 1.80 17.76
CA SER A 312 -5.98 1.64 19.19
C SER A 312 -4.95 0.74 19.89
N ILE A 313 -4.62 -0.39 19.27
CA ILE A 313 -3.64 -1.36 19.79
C ILE A 313 -2.24 -0.77 19.78
N TYR A 314 -1.84 -0.13 18.67
CA TYR A 314 -0.52 0.48 18.57
C TYR A 314 -0.31 1.53 19.65
N ARG A 315 -1.22 2.51 19.76
CA ARG A 315 -1.16 3.58 20.77
C ARG A 315 -1.06 3.04 22.20
N TYR A 316 -1.79 1.96 22.48
CA TYR A 316 -1.71 1.34 23.79
C TYR A 316 -0.39 0.57 24.02
N ALA A 317 0.11 -0.15 23.02
CA ALA A 317 1.34 -0.92 23.13
C ALA A 317 2.60 -0.03 23.16
N SER A 318 2.63 1.05 22.37
CA SER A 318 3.76 1.99 22.28
C SER A 318 3.78 3.01 23.42
N GLU A 319 2.62 3.58 23.76
CA GLU A 319 2.52 4.78 24.60
C GLU A 319 1.72 4.55 25.88
N GLY A 320 1.04 3.40 26.02
CA GLY A 320 0.11 3.13 27.12
C GLY A 320 -1.21 3.91 27.02
N GLU A 321 -1.46 4.57 25.89
CA GLU A 321 -2.65 5.39 25.67
C GLU A 321 -3.87 4.52 25.34
N LEU A 322 -5.01 4.78 25.98
CA LEU A 322 -6.26 4.07 25.72
C LEU A 322 -7.16 4.92 24.81
N VAL A 323 -7.14 4.62 23.52
CA VAL A 323 -7.97 5.25 22.48
C VAL A 323 -8.85 4.18 21.84
N LEU A 324 -10.11 4.51 21.54
CA LEU A 324 -11.06 3.64 20.83
C LEU A 324 -11.57 4.32 19.57
#